data_AF-A0A368H626-F1
#
_entry.id   AF-A0A368H626-F1
#
_cell.length_a   1.000
_cell.length_b   1.000
_cell.length_c   1.000
_cell.angle_alpha   90.00
_cell.angle_beta   90.00
_cell.angle_gamma   90.00
#
_symmetry.space_group_name_H-M   'P 1'
#
loop_
_entity.id
_entity.type
_entity.pdbx_description
1 polymer ?
#
loop_
_entity_poly.entity_id
_entity_poly.type
_entity_poly.pdbx_seq_one_letter_code
_entity_poly.pdbx_strand_id
1 'polypeptide(L)'
;MKSLCSLHHYCRRAASSLPSTPLIYDVSYQFSNEFVAKHREQLSQWNSSLLKAQERRIQLGRKNRLITDRYLSKLRNVLANQKRSVVPIGSSVNGLNGKNSDLDVVLVTDHSDSKRKDFDEKFRRNEHFRR
;
A
#
# COMPACT_ATOMS: atom_id res chain seq x y z
N MET A 1 3.46 83.49 29.63
CA MET A 1 2.69 82.54 30.47
C MET A 1 1.68 81.81 29.60
N LYS A 2 1.72 80.47 29.67
CA LYS A 2 0.68 79.46 29.43
C LYS A 2 -0.14 79.47 28.11
N SER A 3 0.27 78.54 27.23
CA SER A 3 -0.52 77.50 26.54
C SER A 3 -2.02 77.41 26.89
N LEU A 4 -2.85 77.12 25.88
CA LEU A 4 -3.61 75.85 25.82
C LEU A 4 -4.28 75.65 24.46
N CYS A 5 -3.79 74.63 23.73
CA CYS A 5 -4.53 73.95 22.67
C CYS A 5 -5.77 73.25 23.24
N SER A 6 -6.85 73.21 22.47
CA SER A 6 -7.93 72.23 22.65
C SER A 6 -8.44 71.78 21.29
N LEU A 7 -7.91 70.66 20.81
CA LEU A 7 -8.51 69.86 19.74
C LEU A 7 -9.64 69.04 20.38
N HIS A 8 -10.89 69.34 20.02
CA HIS A 8 -12.02 68.47 20.36
C HIS A 8 -12.02 67.25 19.43
N HIS A 9 -11.47 66.14 19.90
CA HIS A 9 -11.73 64.82 19.32
C HIS A 9 -13.14 64.35 19.68
N TYR A 10 -14.04 64.35 18.70
CA TYR A 10 -15.32 63.64 18.79
C TYR A 10 -15.07 62.13 18.65
N CYS A 11 -14.96 61.42 19.78
CA CYS A 11 -15.05 59.95 19.80
C CYS A 11 -16.52 59.52 19.63
N ARG A 12 -16.95 59.28 18.39
CA ARG A 12 -18.21 58.57 18.12
C ARG A 12 -17.98 57.07 18.35
N ARG A 13 -18.42 56.52 19.49
CA ARG A 13 -18.49 55.06 19.68
C ARG A 13 -19.52 54.51 18.70
N ALA A 14 -19.13 53.54 17.87
CA ALA A 14 -20.08 52.75 17.12
C ALA A 14 -20.90 51.90 18.10
N ALA A 15 -22.21 52.14 18.19
CA ALA A 15 -23.11 51.29 18.93
C ALA A 15 -23.35 50.00 18.13
N SER A 16 -22.87 48.87 18.65
CA SER A 16 -23.25 47.55 18.15
C SER A 16 -24.67 47.24 18.62
N SER A 17 -25.63 47.26 17.70
CA SER A 17 -26.96 46.72 17.94
C SER A 17 -26.91 45.20 17.76
N LEU A 18 -26.64 44.47 18.83
CA LEU A 18 -26.90 43.03 18.87
C LEU A 18 -28.42 42.82 18.71
N PRO A 19 -28.89 42.04 17.72
CA PRO A 19 -30.29 41.68 17.64
C PRO A 19 -30.69 40.87 18.87
N SER A 20 -31.80 41.25 19.53
CA SER A 20 -32.37 40.53 20.68
C SER A 20 -33.10 39.23 20.28
N THR A 21 -33.12 38.91 19.00
CA THR A 21 -33.66 37.67 18.43
C THR A 21 -32.52 36.76 18.00
N PRO A 22 -32.49 35.49 18.44
CA PRO A 22 -31.48 34.55 17.98
C PRO A 22 -31.59 34.41 16.46
N LEU A 23 -30.50 34.68 15.75
CA LEU A 23 -30.37 34.36 14.33
C LEU A 23 -30.41 32.83 14.21
N ILE A 24 -31.59 32.28 13.96
CA ILE A 24 -31.74 30.87 13.58
C ILE A 24 -31.26 30.77 12.14
N TYR A 25 -30.01 30.38 11.96
CA TYR A 25 -29.49 30.00 10.66
C TYR A 25 -30.05 28.63 10.32
N ASP A 26 -30.91 28.55 9.32
CA ASP A 26 -31.33 27.28 8.75
C ASP A 26 -30.19 26.75 7.88
N VAL A 27 -29.26 26.02 8.50
CA VAL A 27 -28.09 25.48 7.82
C VAL A 27 -28.52 24.30 6.97
N SER A 28 -28.64 24.50 5.66
CA SER A 28 -28.90 23.40 4.72
C SER A 28 -27.67 22.51 4.59
N TYR A 29 -27.78 21.28 5.11
CA TYR A 29 -26.75 20.24 4.95
C TYR A 29 -26.93 19.43 3.66
N GLN A 30 -27.81 19.83 2.75
CA GLN A 30 -28.13 19.05 1.55
C GLN A 30 -26.89 18.70 0.73
N PHE A 31 -26.03 19.68 0.44
CA PHE A 31 -24.77 19.44 -0.26
C PHE A 31 -23.88 18.43 0.46
N SER A 32 -23.74 18.57 1.79
CA SER A 32 -22.91 17.67 2.60
C SER A 32 -23.47 16.24 2.58
N ASN A 33 -24.79 16.11 2.67
CA ASN A 33 -25.47 14.82 2.64
C ASN A 33 -25.33 14.13 1.29
N GLU A 34 -25.53 14.85 0.18
CA GLU A 34 -25.34 14.34 -1.18
C GLU A 34 -23.87 13.95 -1.43
N PHE A 35 -22.93 14.78 -0.99
CA PHE A 35 -21.51 14.49 -1.07
C PHE A 35 -21.15 13.21 -0.30
N VAL A 36 -21.58 13.08 0.95
CA VAL A 36 -21.32 11.91 1.79
C VAL A 36 -21.96 10.66 1.20
N ALA A 37 -23.20 10.74 0.73
CA ALA A 37 -23.92 9.62 0.12
C ALA A 37 -23.18 9.09 -1.11
N LYS A 38 -22.77 9.98 -2.03
CA LYS A 38 -22.01 9.60 -3.23
C LYS A 38 -20.72 8.86 -2.91
N HIS A 39 -19.92 9.37 -1.98
CA HIS A 39 -18.65 8.75 -1.63
C HIS A 39 -18.84 7.44 -0.87
N ARG A 40 -19.88 7.34 -0.03
CA ARG A 40 -20.25 6.08 0.64
C ARG A 40 -20.60 5.00 -0.37
N GLU A 41 -21.34 5.35 -1.43
CA GLU A 41 -21.65 4.42 -2.51
C GLU A 41 -20.39 3.97 -3.26
N GLN A 42 -19.51 4.91 -3.63
CA GLN A 42 -18.24 4.58 -4.30
C GLN A 42 -17.36 3.66 -3.45
N LEU A 43 -17.24 3.94 -2.15
CA LEU A 43 -16.50 3.07 -1.22
C LEU A 43 -17.11 1.66 -1.15
N SER A 44 -18.44 1.57 -1.13
CA SER A 44 -19.14 0.27 -1.15
C SER A 44 -18.85 -0.51 -2.44
N GLN A 45 -18.85 0.18 -3.59
CA GLN A 45 -18.53 -0.42 -4.88
C GLN A 45 -17.06 -0.89 -4.95
N TRP A 46 -16.13 -0.10 -4.44
CA TRP A 46 -14.72 -0.48 -4.36
C TRP A 46 -14.48 -1.66 -3.43
N ASN A 47 -15.12 -1.66 -2.25
CA ASN A 47 -15.04 -2.78 -1.33
C ASN A 47 -15.56 -4.08 -1.97
N SER A 48 -16.72 -4.01 -2.62
CA SER A 48 -17.30 -5.15 -3.35
C SER A 48 -16.38 -5.65 -4.47
N SER A 49 -15.75 -4.73 -5.20
CA SER A 49 -14.80 -5.06 -6.27
C SER A 49 -13.52 -5.70 -5.73
N LEU A 50 -13.02 -5.22 -4.60
CA LEU A 50 -11.86 -5.76 -3.91
C LEU A 50 -12.11 -7.20 -3.44
N LEU A 51 -13.28 -7.47 -2.84
CA LEU A 51 -13.67 -8.82 -2.41
C LEU A 51 -13.72 -9.79 -3.59
N LYS A 52 -14.37 -9.39 -4.69
CA LYS A 52 -14.42 -10.20 -5.92
C LYS A 52 -13.03 -10.45 -6.51
N ALA A 53 -12.16 -9.44 -6.50
CA ALA A 53 -10.79 -9.59 -6.96
C ALA A 53 -10.00 -10.57 -6.07
N GLN A 54 -10.21 -10.52 -4.75
CA GLN A 54 -9.58 -11.43 -3.81
C GLN A 54 -10.03 -12.88 -3.99
N GLU A 55 -11.33 -13.13 -4.20
CA GLU A 55 -11.85 -14.47 -4.51
C GLU A 55 -11.22 -15.05 -5.79
N ARG A 56 -11.15 -14.23 -6.85
CA ARG A 56 -10.48 -14.62 -8.10
C ARG A 56 -9.00 -14.93 -7.88
N ARG A 57 -8.29 -14.13 -7.07
CA ARG A 57 -6.88 -14.38 -6.71
C ARG A 57 -6.72 -15.71 -5.98
N ILE A 58 -7.60 -16.05 -5.03
CA ILE A 58 -7.55 -17.33 -4.32
C ILE A 58 -7.70 -18.51 -5.29
N GLN A 59 -8.65 -18.43 -6.21
CA GLN A 59 -8.88 -19.49 -7.21
C GLN A 59 -7.67 -19.66 -8.15
N LEU A 60 -7.13 -18.56 -8.67
CA LEU A 60 -5.95 -18.56 -9.53
C LEU A 60 -4.69 -19.03 -8.78
N GLY A 61 -4.50 -18.55 -7.55
CA GLY A 61 -3.38 -18.91 -6.69
C GLY A 61 -3.31 -20.42 -6.43
N ARG A 62 -4.46 -21.09 -6.22
CA ARG A 62 -4.50 -22.56 -6.08
C ARG A 62 -4.01 -23.27 -7.34
N LYS A 63 -4.44 -22.83 -8.52
CA LYS A 63 -4.02 -23.40 -9.81
C LYS A 63 -2.53 -23.17 -10.06
N ASN A 64 -2.05 -21.94 -9.83
CA ASN A 64 -0.66 -21.55 -10.07
C ASN A 64 0.29 -22.23 -9.07
N ARG A 65 -0.15 -22.45 -7.82
CA ARG A 65 0.64 -23.14 -6.79
C ARG A 65 1.05 -24.55 -7.23
N LEU A 66 0.15 -25.33 -7.84
CA LEU A 66 0.49 -26.67 -8.33
C LEU A 66 1.62 -26.64 -9.37
N ILE A 67 1.59 -25.64 -10.27
CA ILE A 67 2.61 -25.45 -11.29
C ILE A 67 3.94 -25.04 -10.63
N THR A 68 3.89 -24.05 -9.73
CA THR A 68 5.04 -23.58 -8.96
C THR A 68 5.69 -24.72 -8.17
N ASP A 69 4.90 -25.51 -7.43
CA ASP A 69 5.38 -26.65 -6.65
C ASP A 69 6.06 -27.70 -7.52
N ARG A 70 5.57 -27.92 -8.76
CA ARG A 70 6.21 -28.82 -9.72
C ARG A 70 7.63 -28.34 -10.10
N TYR A 71 7.80 -27.05 -10.37
CA TYR A 71 9.12 -26.49 -10.69
C TYR A 71 10.05 -26.48 -9.47
N LEU A 72 9.53 -26.09 -8.30
CA LEU A 72 10.30 -26.10 -7.06
C LEU A 72 10.75 -27.52 -6.68
N SER A 73 9.92 -28.54 -6.88
CA SER A 73 10.30 -29.94 -6.66
C SER A 73 11.48 -30.35 -7.54
N LYS A 74 11.46 -30.00 -8.84
CA LYS A 74 12.60 -30.25 -9.73
C LYS A 74 13.87 -29.53 -9.25
N LEU A 75 13.76 -28.26 -8.88
CA LEU A 75 14.90 -27.48 -8.40
C LEU A 75 15.49 -28.07 -7.10
N ARG A 76 14.62 -28.45 -6.15
CA ARG A 76 15.01 -29.10 -4.90
C ARG A 76 15.71 -30.42 -5.13
N ASN A 77 15.22 -31.26 -6.05
CA ASN A 77 15.84 -32.54 -6.36
C ASN A 77 17.26 -32.37 -6.95
N VAL A 78 17.46 -31.40 -7.85
CA VAL A 78 18.79 -31.08 -8.40
C VAL A 78 19.77 -30.63 -7.32
N LEU A 79 19.27 -29.95 -6.29
CA LEU A 79 20.08 -29.34 -5.23
C LEU A 79 20.15 -30.20 -3.95
N ALA A 80 19.42 -31.33 -3.89
CA ALA A 80 19.25 -32.14 -2.69
C ALA A 80 20.58 -32.62 -2.09
N ASN A 81 21.55 -32.96 -2.94
CA ASN A 81 22.85 -33.49 -2.53
C ASN A 81 23.84 -32.40 -2.05
N GLN A 82 23.44 -31.13 -2.04
CA GLN A 82 24.37 -30.00 -1.89
C GLN A 82 24.28 -29.29 -0.53
N LYS A 83 23.49 -29.79 0.43
CA LYS A 83 23.15 -29.08 1.69
C LYS A 83 22.61 -27.66 1.41
N ARG A 84 21.71 -27.56 0.44
CA ARG A 84 21.10 -26.29 0.02
C ARG A 84 19.59 -26.40 0.15
N SER A 85 18.96 -25.35 0.66
CA SER A 85 17.51 -25.24 0.72
C SER A 85 17.01 -24.23 -0.31
N VAL A 86 15.95 -24.61 -1.00
CA VAL A 86 15.29 -23.80 -2.02
C VAL A 86 14.02 -23.22 -1.41
N VAL A 87 14.02 -21.91 -1.21
CA VAL A 87 12.91 -21.18 -0.59
C VAL A 87 12.28 -20.27 -1.64
N PRO A 88 11.03 -20.53 -2.06
CA PRO A 88 10.32 -19.58 -2.92
C PRO A 88 10.04 -18.29 -2.15
N ILE A 89 10.10 -17.16 -2.85
CA ILE A 89 9.75 -15.84 -2.31
C ILE A 89 8.86 -15.09 -3.32
N GLY A 90 8.52 -13.84 -3.00
CA GLY A 90 7.82 -12.94 -3.92
C GLY A 90 6.36 -13.32 -4.16
N SER A 91 5.87 -13.00 -5.36
CA SER A 91 4.44 -13.14 -5.71
C SER A 91 3.94 -14.60 -5.72
N SER A 92 4.87 -15.56 -5.82
CA SER A 92 4.57 -16.99 -5.86
C SER A 92 4.09 -17.56 -4.51
N VAL A 93 4.51 -16.95 -3.39
CA VAL A 93 4.17 -17.44 -2.04
C VAL A 93 2.94 -16.78 -1.45
N ASN A 94 2.57 -15.58 -1.93
CA ASN A 94 1.37 -14.86 -1.48
C ASN A 94 0.18 -15.01 -2.43
N GLY A 95 0.31 -15.81 -3.49
CA GLY A 95 -0.75 -16.09 -4.46
C GLY A 95 -1.08 -14.91 -5.39
N LEU A 96 -0.17 -13.95 -5.51
CA LEU A 96 -0.31 -12.80 -6.41
C LEU A 96 0.35 -13.02 -7.78
N ASN A 97 0.96 -14.18 -8.02
CA ASN A 97 1.58 -14.50 -9.30
C ASN A 97 0.55 -14.73 -10.41
N GLY A 98 0.74 -14.02 -11.52
CA GLY A 98 -0.04 -14.17 -12.75
C GLY A 98 0.53 -15.25 -13.68
N LYS A 99 -0.11 -15.43 -14.84
CA LYS A 99 0.25 -16.45 -15.85
C LYS A 99 1.69 -16.34 -16.36
N ASN A 100 2.24 -15.12 -16.39
CA ASN A 100 3.57 -14.80 -16.92
C ASN A 100 4.47 -14.19 -15.84
N SER A 101 4.17 -14.42 -14.56
CA SER A 101 5.02 -13.95 -13.49
C SER A 101 6.27 -14.83 -13.39
N ASP A 102 7.41 -14.17 -13.17
CA ASP A 102 8.65 -14.85 -12.86
C ASP A 102 8.57 -15.56 -11.50
N LEU A 103 9.41 -16.58 -11.31
CA LEU A 103 9.51 -17.31 -10.06
C LEU A 103 10.73 -16.83 -9.28
N ASP A 104 10.48 -16.06 -8.21
CA ASP A 104 11.52 -15.61 -7.31
C ASP A 104 11.88 -16.69 -6.29
N VAL A 105 13.17 -16.98 -6.15
CA VAL A 105 13.67 -18.05 -5.28
C VAL A 105 14.94 -17.60 -4.57
N VAL A 106 15.05 -17.93 -3.29
CA VAL A 106 16.27 -17.80 -2.51
C VAL A 106 16.88 -19.19 -2.31
N LEU A 107 18.18 -19.28 -2.57
CA LEU A 107 18.98 -20.44 -2.24
C LEU A 107 19.66 -20.19 -0.89
N VAL A 108 19.34 -21.02 0.10
CA VAL A 108 20.00 -21.00 1.41
C VAL A 108 21.07 -22.09 1.42
N THR A 109 22.33 -21.69 1.55
CA THR A 109 23.48 -22.58 1.69
C THR A 109 23.91 -22.65 3.16
N ASP A 110 24.69 -23.68 3.54
CA ASP A 110 25.32 -23.78 4.88
C ASP A 110 25.92 -22.45 5.36
N HIS A 111 25.88 -22.22 6.69
CA HIS A 111 26.25 -20.98 7.38
C HIS A 111 27.74 -20.60 7.35
N SER A 112 28.58 -21.24 6.54
CA SER A 112 30.00 -20.86 6.45
C SER A 112 30.17 -19.76 5.41
N ASP A 113 30.58 -18.56 5.85
CA ASP A 113 30.79 -17.40 4.97
C ASP A 113 31.78 -17.69 3.83
N SER A 114 32.78 -18.55 4.10
CA SER A 114 33.73 -19.04 3.11
C SER A 114 33.07 -19.83 1.97
N LYS A 115 32.13 -20.73 2.29
CA LYS A 115 31.37 -21.50 1.28
C LYS A 115 30.36 -20.63 0.55
N ARG A 116 29.82 -19.61 1.21
CA ARG A 116 28.90 -18.64 0.61
C ARG A 116 29.60 -17.81 -0.47
N LYS A 117 30.80 -17.30 -0.18
CA LYS A 117 31.65 -16.59 -1.17
C LYS A 117 32.04 -17.48 -2.36
N ASP A 118 32.47 -18.72 -2.11
CA ASP A 118 32.82 -19.67 -3.19
C ASP A 118 31.60 -20.01 -4.07
N PHE A 119 30.42 -20.16 -3.47
CA PHE A 119 29.18 -20.33 -4.22
C PHE A 119 28.86 -19.11 -5.08
N ASP A 120 28.90 -17.91 -4.52
CA ASP A 120 28.61 -16.66 -5.26
C ASP A 120 29.54 -16.49 -6.45
N GLU A 121 30.84 -16.80 -6.31
CA GLU A 121 31.79 -16.77 -7.42
C GLU A 121 31.46 -17.79 -8.50
N LYS A 122 31.17 -19.05 -8.12
CA LYS A 122 30.79 -20.11 -9.07
C LYS A 122 29.47 -19.80 -9.77
N PHE A 123 28.51 -19.25 -9.05
CA PHE A 123 27.20 -18.91 -9.59
C PHE A 123 27.29 -17.74 -10.58
N ARG A 124 28.06 -16.68 -10.26
CA ARG A 124 28.30 -15.54 -11.17
C ARG A 124 29.03 -15.92 -12.45
N ARG A 125 29.88 -16.95 -12.41
CA ARG A 125 30.62 -17.46 -13.57
C ARG A 125 29.77 -18.39 -14.44
N ASN A 126 28.60 -18.82 -13.97
CA ASN A 126 27.72 -19.69 -14.73
C ASN A 126 26.94 -18.87 -15.78
N GLU A 127 27.23 -19.10 -17.06
CA GLU A 127 26.71 -18.27 -18.17
C GLU A 127 25.18 -18.27 -18.26
N HIS A 128 24.53 -19.35 -17.79
CA HIS A 128 23.08 -19.46 -17.77
C HIS A 128 22.37 -18.56 -16.75
N PHE A 129 23.12 -17.95 -15.82
CA PHE A 129 22.59 -17.09 -14.76
C PHE A 129 23.21 -15.68 -14.77
N ARG A 130 23.95 -15.32 -15.83
CA ARG A 130 24.45 -13.96 -16.01
C ARG A 130 23.30 -13.01 -16.33
N ARG A 131 23.26 -11.87 -15.64
CA ARG A 131 22.52 -10.67 -16.08
C ARG A 131 23.17 -10.12 -17.34
#